data_AF-A0A7W4EHE3-F1
#
_entry.id   AF-A0A7W4EHE3-F1
#
_cell.length_a   1.000
_cell.length_b   1.000
_cell.length_c   1.000
_cell.angle_alpha   90.00
_cell.angle_beta   90.00
_cell.angle_gamma   90.00
#
_symmetry.space_group_name_H-M   'P 1'
#
loop_
_entity.id
_entity.type
_entity.pdbx_description
1 polymer ?
#
loop_
_entity_poly.entity_id
_entity_poly.type
_entity_poly.pdbx_seq_one_letter_code
_entity_poly.pdbx_strand_id
1 'polypeptide(L)'
;MKFLLPISKSIYNMVKYISIILLTLLSSCIITGKWNEMGRKRFSLSRFSLHANKGEEQKIKNMIDLNSIYKEITLSPPPKENYTYQTYIYRFYKDGKVGIFSDYNLDPMRATMGIYEVKNGKLYIEYYWHSVQAGYYRVKIMIESHNEQLLGYSGDYIYSLKKENINGDFSDEPDW
;
A
#
# COMPACT_ATOMS: atom_id res chain seq x y z
N MET A 1 -61.68 -7.34 12.33
CA MET A 1 -61.35 -6.05 12.97
C MET A 1 -59.94 -6.17 13.55
N LYS A 2 -58.93 -5.51 12.95
CA LYS A 2 -57.53 -5.59 13.42
C LYS A 2 -57.32 -4.56 14.52
N PHE A 3 -57.13 -5.01 15.76
CA PHE A 3 -56.73 -4.15 16.87
C PHE A 3 -55.24 -3.81 16.74
N LEU A 4 -54.93 -2.59 16.33
CA LEU A 4 -53.61 -2.01 16.51
C LEU A 4 -53.55 -1.44 17.93
N LEU A 5 -52.91 -2.16 18.85
CA LEU A 5 -52.63 -1.66 20.19
C LEU A 5 -51.69 -0.45 20.10
N PRO A 6 -51.94 0.65 20.83
CA PRO A 6 -51.07 1.81 20.84
C PRO A 6 -49.75 1.42 21.51
N ILE A 7 -48.66 1.46 20.75
CA ILE A 7 -47.31 1.31 21.29
C ILE A 7 -47.11 2.45 22.29
N SER A 8 -46.84 2.09 23.55
CA SER A 8 -46.57 3.08 24.61
C SER A 8 -45.42 4.01 24.18
N LYS A 9 -45.57 5.31 24.45
CA LYS A 9 -44.56 6.35 24.12
C LYS A 9 -43.15 5.99 24.65
N SER A 10 -43.10 5.23 25.74
CA SER A 10 -41.85 4.70 26.32
C SER A 10 -41.21 3.63 25.45
N ILE A 11 -42.00 2.68 24.92
CA ILE A 11 -41.52 1.64 24.00
C ILE A 11 -41.05 2.27 22.69
N TYR A 12 -41.78 3.27 22.17
CA TYR A 12 -41.36 4.01 20.98
C TYR A 12 -40.01 4.71 21.18
N ASN A 13 -39.83 5.39 22.31
CA ASN A 13 -38.56 6.03 22.64
C ASN A 13 -37.42 5.01 22.80
N MET A 14 -37.67 3.88 23.48
CA MET A 14 -36.69 2.80 23.64
C MET A 14 -36.24 2.21 22.29
N VAL A 15 -37.19 1.89 21.40
CA VAL A 15 -36.89 1.39 20.04
C VAL A 15 -36.12 2.44 19.23
N LYS A 16 -36.48 3.72 19.36
CA LYS A 16 -35.75 4.83 18.72
C LYS A 16 -34.29 4.90 19.19
N TYR A 17 -34.04 4.83 20.50
CA TYR A 17 -32.67 4.87 21.03
C TYR A 17 -31.84 3.65 20.61
N ILE A 18 -32.43 2.44 20.67
CA ILE A 18 -31.77 1.21 20.21
C ILE A 18 -31.42 1.32 18.71
N SER A 19 -32.33 1.84 17.90
CA SER A 19 -32.10 2.04 16.46
C SER A 19 -30.98 3.03 16.18
N ILE A 20 -30.88 4.11 16.97
CA ILE A 20 -29.78 5.09 16.86
C ILE A 20 -28.44 4.45 17.24
N ILE A 21 -28.39 3.67 18.32
CA ILE A 21 -27.17 2.96 18.76
C ILE A 21 -26.72 1.93 17.71
N LEU A 22 -27.67 1.19 17.12
CA LEU A 22 -27.35 0.27 16.02
C LEU A 22 -26.83 1.02 14.79
N LEU A 23 -27.42 2.16 14.44
CA LEU A 23 -26.93 2.97 13.32
C LEU A 23 -25.50 3.49 13.56
N THR A 24 -25.19 3.94 14.77
CA THR A 24 -23.85 4.44 15.10
C THR A 24 -22.81 3.32 15.09
N LEU A 25 -23.13 2.14 15.63
CA LEU A 25 -22.24 0.96 15.59
C LEU A 25 -22.02 0.41 14.18
N LEU A 26 -23.03 0.45 13.31
CA LEU A 26 -22.88 0.06 11.90
C LEU A 26 -22.01 1.06 11.13
N SER A 27 -22.13 2.36 11.44
CA SER A 27 -21.32 3.41 10.80
C SER A 27 -19.85 3.37 11.19
N SER A 28 -19.52 2.95 12.42
CA SER A 28 -18.13 2.82 12.87
C SER A 28 -17.39 1.67 12.17
N CYS A 29 -18.07 0.54 11.90
CA CYS A 29 -17.49 -0.59 11.16
C CYS A 29 -17.07 -0.23 9.73
N ILE A 30 -17.79 0.68 9.07
CA ILE A 30 -17.48 1.10 7.69
C ILE A 30 -16.21 1.99 7.66
N ILE A 31 -15.93 2.70 8.76
CA ILE A 31 -14.78 3.60 8.86
C ILE A 31 -13.51 2.83 9.26
N THR A 32 -13.63 1.88 10.20
CA THR A 32 -12.49 1.07 10.66
C THR A 32 -11.98 0.11 9.59
N GLY A 33 -12.81 -0.37 8.67
CA GLY A 33 -12.35 -1.22 7.57
C GLY A 33 -11.39 -0.53 6.58
N LYS A 34 -11.31 0.81 6.59
CA LYS A 34 -10.47 1.58 5.65
C LYS A 34 -9.07 1.88 6.18
N TRP A 35 -8.83 1.69 7.46
CA TRP A 35 -7.57 2.03 8.12
C TRP A 35 -7.15 0.89 9.05
N ASN A 36 -5.88 0.53 9.06
CA ASN A 36 -5.36 -0.46 10.01
C ASN A 36 -5.07 0.17 11.38
N GLU A 37 -4.69 -0.63 12.39
CA GLU A 37 -4.36 -0.12 13.73
C GLU A 37 -3.17 0.87 13.76
N MET A 38 -2.32 0.87 12.73
CA MET A 38 -1.21 1.82 12.56
C MET A 38 -1.62 3.12 11.88
N GLY A 39 -2.92 3.33 11.60
CA GLY A 39 -3.44 4.52 10.93
C GLY A 39 -3.05 4.60 9.45
N ARG A 40 -2.70 3.48 8.81
CA ARG A 40 -2.47 3.38 7.36
C ARG A 40 -3.75 3.02 6.65
N LYS A 41 -3.98 3.65 5.50
CA LYS A 41 -5.17 3.40 4.69
C LYS A 41 -5.02 2.09 3.93
N ARG A 42 -6.04 1.23 4.04
CA ARG A 42 -6.22 0.00 3.28
C ARG A 42 -6.71 0.31 1.87
N PHE A 43 -6.19 -0.40 0.89
CA PHE A 43 -6.54 -0.22 -0.52
C PHE A 43 -6.95 -1.54 -1.15
N SER A 44 -8.20 -1.59 -1.62
CA SER A 44 -8.64 -2.72 -2.45
C SER A 44 -7.78 -2.83 -3.72
N LEU A 45 -7.39 -4.05 -4.08
CA LEU A 45 -6.66 -4.36 -5.31
C LEU A 45 -7.32 -3.77 -6.57
N SER A 46 -8.65 -3.64 -6.58
CA SER A 46 -9.42 -3.03 -7.70
C SER A 46 -9.14 -1.54 -7.95
N ARG A 47 -8.45 -0.86 -7.02
CA ARG A 47 -8.05 0.54 -7.17
C ARG A 47 -6.81 0.71 -8.04
N PHE A 48 -6.03 -0.35 -8.21
CA PHE A 48 -4.83 -0.35 -9.02
C PHE A 48 -5.17 -0.72 -10.45
N SER A 49 -4.44 -0.14 -11.40
CA SER A 49 -4.53 -0.52 -12.81
C SER A 49 -3.55 -1.63 -13.19
N LEU A 50 -2.45 -1.77 -12.46
CA LEU A 50 -1.62 -2.96 -12.50
C LEU A 50 -2.34 -4.10 -11.80
N HIS A 51 -2.20 -5.30 -12.35
CA HIS A 51 -2.79 -6.50 -11.79
C HIS A 51 -1.72 -7.32 -11.07
N ALA A 52 -2.10 -7.79 -9.88
CA ALA A 52 -1.33 -8.74 -9.10
C ALA A 52 -1.21 -10.06 -9.89
N ASN A 53 -0.02 -10.37 -10.41
CA ASN A 53 0.20 -11.58 -11.20
C ASN A 53 0.51 -12.79 -10.30
N LYS A 54 -0.54 -13.41 -9.76
CA LYS A 54 -0.43 -14.68 -9.03
C LYS A 54 0.13 -15.77 -9.93
N GLY A 55 1.13 -16.52 -9.48
CA GLY A 55 1.69 -17.64 -10.23
C GLY A 55 2.71 -17.26 -11.31
N GLU A 56 3.10 -15.98 -11.42
CA GLU A 56 4.15 -15.52 -12.34
C GLU A 56 5.51 -15.34 -11.67
N GLU A 57 5.74 -15.97 -10.51
CA GLU A 57 6.96 -15.81 -9.71
C GLU A 57 8.21 -16.11 -10.54
N GLN A 58 8.11 -17.04 -11.49
CA GLN A 58 9.23 -17.39 -12.36
C GLN A 58 9.63 -16.27 -13.34
N LYS A 59 8.67 -15.46 -13.82
CA LYS A 59 8.97 -14.29 -14.67
C LYS A 59 9.63 -13.17 -13.86
N ILE A 60 9.29 -13.12 -12.57
CA ILE A 60 9.69 -12.07 -11.63
C ILE A 60 11.10 -12.32 -11.07
N LYS A 61 11.45 -13.60 -10.80
CA LYS A 61 12.75 -14.01 -10.21
C LYS A 61 13.99 -13.55 -10.97
N ASN A 62 13.86 -13.31 -12.29
CA ASN A 62 14.98 -12.85 -13.10
C ASN A 62 15.28 -11.35 -12.90
N MET A 63 14.36 -10.59 -12.32
CA MET A 63 14.48 -9.14 -12.15
C MET A 63 14.53 -8.73 -10.67
N ILE A 64 13.77 -9.41 -9.81
CA ILE A 64 13.74 -9.15 -8.37
C ILE A 64 13.85 -10.44 -7.55
N ASP A 65 14.42 -10.31 -6.36
CA ASP A 65 14.51 -11.35 -5.34
C ASP A 65 13.52 -11.04 -4.22
N LEU A 66 12.60 -11.98 -4.00
CA LEU A 66 11.55 -11.85 -2.98
C LEU A 66 12.09 -11.98 -1.54
N ASN A 67 13.33 -12.45 -1.38
CA ASN A 67 14.00 -12.57 -0.07
C ASN A 67 14.99 -11.42 0.19
N SER A 68 14.83 -10.32 -0.53
CA SER A 68 15.71 -9.15 -0.42
C SER A 68 14.89 -7.88 -0.31
N ILE A 69 15.54 -6.84 0.17
CA ILE A 69 15.03 -5.48 0.09
C ILE A 69 15.82 -4.69 -0.95
N TYR A 70 15.21 -3.61 -1.40
CA TYR A 70 15.78 -2.74 -2.42
C TYR A 70 15.77 -1.31 -1.91
N LYS A 71 16.95 -0.77 -1.65
CA LYS A 71 17.12 0.60 -1.16
C LYS A 71 17.20 1.57 -2.31
N GLU A 72 16.38 2.60 -2.26
CA GLU A 72 16.38 3.70 -3.22
C GLU A 72 17.61 4.59 -3.02
N ILE A 73 18.36 4.81 -4.10
CA ILE A 73 19.49 5.72 -4.15
C ILE A 73 19.21 6.72 -5.28
N THR A 74 18.99 7.97 -4.90
CA THR A 74 18.78 9.06 -5.87
C THR A 74 20.03 9.25 -6.72
N LEU A 75 19.85 9.28 -8.05
CA LEU A 75 20.93 9.56 -8.99
C LEU A 75 20.81 10.98 -9.58
N SER A 76 19.58 11.42 -9.87
CA SER A 76 19.32 12.74 -10.45
C SER A 76 17.93 13.26 -10.07
N PRO A 77 17.76 14.56 -9.77
CA PRO A 77 18.82 15.55 -9.58
C PRO A 77 19.69 15.20 -8.37
N PRO A 78 20.98 15.60 -8.35
CA PRO A 78 21.83 15.39 -7.19
C PRO A 78 21.19 16.06 -5.97
N PRO A 79 21.42 15.51 -4.76
CA PRO A 79 20.85 16.11 -3.57
C PRO A 79 21.30 17.57 -3.44
N LYS A 80 20.35 18.50 -3.35
CA LYS A 80 20.70 19.89 -3.04
C LYS A 80 21.35 19.92 -1.66
N GLU A 81 22.41 20.73 -1.49
CA GLU A 81 23.00 20.98 -0.17
C GLU A 81 21.88 21.38 0.80
N ASN A 82 21.77 20.66 1.93
CA ASN A 82 20.73 20.76 2.97
C ASN A 82 19.39 20.03 2.72
N TYR A 83 19.24 19.26 1.64
CA TYR A 83 18.10 18.36 1.46
C TYR A 83 18.55 16.90 1.56
N THR A 84 18.23 16.25 2.68
CA THR A 84 18.28 14.79 2.78
C THR A 84 17.04 14.24 2.08
N TYR A 85 17.21 13.64 0.91
CA TYR A 85 16.11 12.93 0.26
C TYR A 85 15.72 11.76 1.15
N GLN A 86 14.43 11.64 1.41
CA GLN A 86 13.92 10.49 2.15
C GLN A 86 14.23 9.24 1.33
N THR A 87 15.03 8.35 1.91
CA THR A 87 15.39 7.07 1.28
C THR A 87 14.22 6.12 1.46
N TYR A 88 13.72 5.58 0.35
CA TYR A 88 12.70 4.53 0.40
C TYR A 88 13.32 3.14 0.31
N ILE A 89 12.71 2.19 1.00
CA ILE A 89 13.06 0.78 0.94
C ILE A 89 11.87 0.03 0.37
N TYR A 90 12.11 -0.78 -0.65
CA TYR A 90 11.10 -1.59 -1.31
C TYR A 90 11.29 -3.04 -0.89
N ARG A 91 10.20 -3.68 -0.48
CA ARG A 91 10.12 -5.13 -0.25
C ARG A 91 9.07 -5.71 -1.17
N PHE A 92 9.47 -6.66 -1.99
CA PHE A 92 8.58 -7.35 -2.91
C PHE A 92 8.08 -8.64 -2.29
N TYR A 93 6.77 -8.85 -2.40
CA TYR A 93 6.09 -10.03 -1.91
C TYR A 93 5.61 -10.88 -3.08
N LYS A 94 5.14 -12.08 -2.77
CA LYS A 94 4.45 -12.93 -3.75
C LYS A 94 3.17 -12.23 -4.25
N ASP A 95 2.57 -12.80 -5.29
CA ASP A 95 1.32 -12.29 -5.87
C ASP A 95 1.39 -10.83 -6.38
N GLY A 96 2.57 -10.34 -6.78
CA GLY A 96 2.68 -8.99 -7.36
C GLY A 96 2.47 -7.85 -6.35
N LYS A 97 2.64 -8.07 -5.04
CA LYS A 97 2.49 -7.03 -4.00
C LYS A 97 3.83 -6.41 -3.61
N VAL A 98 3.88 -5.12 -3.35
CA VAL A 98 5.08 -4.43 -2.84
C VAL A 98 4.74 -3.54 -1.65
N GLY A 99 5.66 -3.49 -0.70
CA GLY A 99 5.63 -2.58 0.44
C GLY A 99 6.78 -1.59 0.33
N ILE A 100 6.47 -0.31 0.51
CA ILE A 100 7.42 0.80 0.45
C ILE A 100 7.54 1.40 1.85
N PHE A 101 8.76 1.46 2.36
CA PHE A 101 9.09 1.88 3.73
C PHE A 101 9.95 3.14 3.69
N SER A 102 9.79 3.99 4.70
CA SER A 102 10.60 5.21 4.89
C SER A 102 11.88 4.97 5.69
N ASP A 103 12.04 3.78 6.27
CA ASP A 103 13.14 3.38 7.15
C ASP A 103 13.27 1.84 7.17
N TYR A 104 14.25 1.32 7.91
CA TYR A 104 14.49 -0.13 8.06
C TYR A 104 13.53 -0.82 9.03
N ASN A 105 12.49 -0.14 9.54
CA ASN A 105 11.40 -0.82 10.23
C ASN A 105 10.44 -1.41 9.19
N LEU A 106 10.71 -2.66 8.82
CA LEU A 106 10.03 -3.39 7.75
C LEU A 106 8.73 -4.07 8.18
N ASP A 107 8.10 -3.58 9.26
CA ASP A 107 6.76 -4.01 9.69
C ASP A 107 5.74 -3.73 8.56
N PRO A 108 5.17 -4.76 7.92
CA PRO A 108 4.28 -4.59 6.78
C PRO A 108 3.03 -3.73 7.07
N MET A 109 2.62 -3.60 8.34
CA MET A 109 1.50 -2.74 8.73
C MET A 109 1.80 -1.25 8.55
N ARG A 110 3.08 -0.88 8.49
CA ARG A 110 3.54 0.50 8.31
C ARG A 110 3.79 0.86 6.85
N ALA A 111 3.82 -0.13 5.97
CA ALA A 111 4.20 0.02 4.57
C ALA A 111 3.20 0.88 3.79
N THR A 112 3.72 1.70 2.87
CA THR A 112 2.93 2.18 1.75
C THR A 112 2.73 1.03 0.77
N MET A 113 1.48 0.72 0.44
CA MET A 113 1.11 -0.47 -0.31
C MET A 113 1.05 -0.21 -1.80
N GLY A 114 1.57 -1.15 -2.58
CA GLY A 114 1.53 -1.10 -4.03
C GLY A 114 1.46 -2.47 -4.69
N ILE A 115 1.17 -2.46 -5.98
CA ILE A 115 1.20 -3.62 -6.85
C ILE A 115 2.36 -3.45 -7.83
N TYR A 116 3.02 -4.54 -8.17
CA TYR A 116 4.02 -4.59 -9.22
C TYR A 116 3.71 -5.65 -10.26
N GLU A 117 4.19 -5.40 -11.47
CA GLU A 117 4.07 -6.31 -12.62
C GLU A 117 5.37 -6.26 -13.43
N VAL A 118 5.82 -7.40 -13.96
CA VAL A 118 6.92 -7.45 -14.94
C VAL A 118 6.33 -7.66 -16.32
N LYS A 119 6.56 -6.70 -17.23
CA LYS A 119 6.07 -6.75 -18.60
C LYS A 119 7.14 -6.27 -19.57
N ASN A 120 7.38 -7.03 -20.65
CA ASN A 120 8.38 -6.71 -21.66
C ASN A 120 9.80 -6.46 -21.09
N GLY A 121 10.19 -7.22 -20.07
CA GLY A 121 11.49 -7.07 -19.40
C GLY A 121 11.63 -5.83 -18.51
N LYS A 122 10.53 -5.11 -18.25
CA LYS A 122 10.48 -3.94 -17.36
C LYS A 122 9.60 -4.22 -16.15
N LEU A 123 9.99 -3.68 -15.00
CA LEU A 123 9.22 -3.75 -13.77
C LEU A 123 8.38 -2.48 -13.64
N TYR A 124 7.08 -2.64 -13.46
CA TYR A 124 6.15 -1.55 -13.21
C TYR A 124 5.66 -1.66 -11.77
N ILE A 125 5.56 -0.53 -11.08
CA ILE A 125 4.99 -0.48 -9.74
C ILE A 125 3.93 0.64 -9.70
N GLU A 126 2.82 0.36 -9.04
CA GLU A 126 1.74 1.30 -8.78
C GLU A 126 1.42 1.30 -7.30
N TYR A 127 1.44 2.47 -6.66
CA TYR A 127 1.13 2.64 -5.24
C TYR A 127 0.34 3.92 -4.99
N TYR A 128 -0.29 4.03 -3.83
CA TYR A 128 -0.93 5.26 -3.40
C TYR A 128 -0.06 6.00 -2.39
N TRP A 129 0.24 7.25 -2.68
CA TRP A 129 0.96 8.14 -1.77
C TRP A 129 -0.01 9.15 -1.16
N HIS A 130 0.31 9.60 0.06
CA HIS A 130 -0.41 10.68 0.71
C HIS A 130 0.51 11.88 0.88
N SER A 131 0.10 13.04 0.36
CA SER A 131 0.70 14.32 0.74
C SER A 131 -0.33 15.19 1.44
N VAL A 132 0.15 16.08 2.30
CA VAL A 132 -0.71 17.05 3.00
C VAL A 132 -1.42 17.97 1.99
N GLN A 133 -0.77 18.27 0.87
CA GLN A 133 -1.25 19.21 -0.13
C GLN A 133 -2.22 18.59 -1.15
N ALA A 134 -1.99 17.34 -1.56
CA ALA A 134 -2.76 16.69 -2.62
C ALA A 134 -3.66 15.55 -2.11
N GLY A 135 -3.61 15.24 -0.82
CA GLY A 135 -4.26 14.06 -0.26
C GLY A 135 -3.67 12.78 -0.84
N TYR A 136 -4.53 11.77 -1.06
CA TYR A 136 -4.13 10.51 -1.66
C TYR A 136 -4.09 10.59 -3.18
N TYR A 137 -2.93 10.33 -3.75
CA TYR A 137 -2.74 10.24 -5.20
C TYR A 137 -2.01 8.97 -5.59
N ARG A 138 -2.17 8.60 -6.85
CA ARG A 138 -1.65 7.36 -7.40
C ARG A 138 -0.32 7.63 -8.10
N VAL A 139 0.69 6.87 -7.73
CA VAL A 139 2.02 6.94 -8.32
C VAL A 139 2.22 5.69 -9.16
N LYS A 140 2.78 5.88 -10.36
CA LYS A 140 3.21 4.81 -11.25
C LYS A 140 4.65 5.02 -11.60
N ILE A 141 5.46 4.00 -11.38
CA ILE A 141 6.89 4.02 -11.69
C ILE A 141 7.21 2.86 -12.62
N MET A 142 8.19 3.10 -13.47
CA MET A 142 8.76 2.12 -14.38
C MET A 142 10.24 1.97 -14.02
N ILE A 143 10.67 0.72 -13.90
CA ILE A 143 12.01 0.31 -13.51
C ILE A 143 12.59 -0.57 -14.61
N GLU A 144 13.78 -0.23 -15.07
CA GLU A 144 14.55 -0.99 -16.06
C GLU A 144 15.74 -1.66 -15.39
N SER A 145 16.13 -2.84 -15.88
CA SER A 145 17.39 -3.45 -15.47
C SER A 145 18.51 -2.99 -16.40
N HIS A 146 19.58 -2.45 -15.84
CA HIS A 146 20.77 -2.02 -16.56
C HIS A 146 22.02 -2.44 -15.79
N ASN A 147 22.85 -3.32 -16.35
CA ASN A 147 24.07 -3.84 -15.71
C ASN A 147 23.84 -4.31 -14.26
N GLU A 148 22.82 -5.16 -14.05
CA GLU A 148 22.42 -5.68 -12.72
C GLU A 148 21.84 -4.65 -11.75
N GLN A 149 21.76 -3.37 -12.15
CA GLN A 149 21.08 -2.33 -11.39
C GLN A 149 19.63 -2.17 -11.87
N LEU A 150 18.74 -1.91 -10.93
CA LEU A 150 17.36 -1.56 -11.22
C LEU A 150 17.23 -0.03 -11.20
N LEU A 151 16.92 0.59 -12.34
CA LEU A 151 16.83 2.03 -12.50
C LEU A 151 15.37 2.46 -12.62
N GLY A 152 14.89 3.28 -11.69
CA GLY A 152 13.55 3.83 -11.70
C GLY A 152 13.50 5.24 -12.24
N TYR A 153 12.42 5.54 -12.97
CA TYR A 153 12.18 6.82 -13.61
C TYR A 153 10.83 7.39 -13.16
N SER A 154 10.84 8.62 -12.63
CA SER A 154 9.64 9.34 -12.19
C SER A 154 9.72 10.82 -12.60
N GLY A 155 9.33 11.11 -13.84
CA GLY A 155 9.57 12.43 -14.44
C GLY A 155 11.07 12.66 -14.61
N ASP A 156 11.57 13.80 -14.11
CA ASP A 156 13.01 14.14 -14.14
C ASP A 156 13.82 13.43 -13.04
N TYR A 157 13.14 12.71 -12.14
CA TYR A 157 13.76 11.98 -11.04
C TYR A 157 14.22 10.59 -11.50
N ILE A 158 15.51 10.32 -11.34
CA ILE A 158 16.15 9.04 -11.65
C ILE A 158 16.77 8.50 -10.37
N TYR A 159 16.49 7.24 -10.07
CA TYR A 159 17.03 6.55 -8.91
C TYR A 159 17.44 5.13 -9.26
N SER A 160 18.33 4.56 -8.45
CA SER A 160 18.64 3.14 -8.49
C SER A 160 18.05 2.43 -7.28
N LEU A 161 17.63 1.19 -7.48
CA LEU A 161 17.20 0.28 -6.42
C LEU A 161 18.34 -0.71 -6.17
N LYS A 162 19.10 -0.45 -5.11
CA LYS A 162 20.22 -1.30 -4.70
C LYS A 162 19.70 -2.47 -3.86
N LYS A 163 19.92 -3.68 -4.34
CA LYS A 163 19.59 -4.91 -3.61
C LYS A 163 20.42 -4.98 -2.33
N GLU A 164 19.77 -5.23 -1.19
CA GLU A 164 20.39 -5.55 0.09
C GLU A 164 19.78 -6.86 0.60
N ASN A 165 20.66 -7.83 0.90
CA ASN A 165 20.25 -9.06 1.58
C ASN A 165 20.16 -8.75 3.08
N ILE A 166 19.01 -8.99 3.68
CA ILE A 166 18.80 -8.86 5.11
C ILE A 166 18.42 -10.22 5.68
N ASN A 167 18.95 -10.55 6.86
CA ASN A 167 18.53 -11.72 7.61
C ASN A 167 17.22 -11.36 8.31
N GLY A 168 16.12 -12.01 7.93
CA GLY A 168 14.80 -11.76 8.51
C GLY A 168 13.75 -12.72 7.99
N ASP A 169 12.63 -12.81 8.70
CA ASP A 169 11.45 -13.51 8.19
C ASP A 169 10.72 -12.61 7.18
N PHE A 170 10.48 -13.16 5.99
CA PHE A 170 9.80 -12.47 4.90
C PHE A 170 8.34 -12.91 4.72
N SER A 171 7.80 -13.71 5.65
CA SER A 171 6.46 -14.30 5.53
C SER A 171 5.32 -13.31 5.72
N ASP A 172 5.48 -12.28 6.56
CA ASP A 172 4.42 -11.30 6.83
C ASP A 172 4.18 -10.38 5.63
N GLU A 173 2.91 -10.13 5.28
CA GLU A 173 2.49 -9.29 4.16
C GLU A 173 1.77 -8.01 4.63
N PRO A 174 1.75 -6.94 3.81
CA PRO A 174 0.98 -5.75 4.11
C PRO A 174 -0.51 -6.05 4.26
N ASP A 175 -1.21 -5.27 5.06
CA ASP A 175 -2.63 -5.43 5.40
C ASP A 175 -3.53 -4.66 4.40
N TRP A 176 -4.26 -5.39 3.53
CA TRP A 176 -4.94 -4.89 2.32
C TRP A 176 -6.40 -4.45 2.52
#